data_AF-A0A7W0ZCK0-F1
#
_entry.id   AF-A0A7W0ZCK0-F1
#
_cell.length_a   1.000
_cell.length_b   1.000
_cell.length_c   1.000
_cell.angle_alpha   90.00
_cell.angle_beta   90.00
_cell.angle_gamma   90.00
#
_symmetry.space_group_name_H-M   'P 1'
#
loop_
_entity.id
_entity.type
_entity.pdbx_description
1 polymer ?
#
loop_
_entity_poly.entity_id
_entity_poly.type
_entity_poly.pdbx_seq_one_letter_code
_entity_poly.pdbx_strand_id
1 'polypeptide(L)'
;MTSTGEATRDTSRTQTAVVLAAATVLSFVVLAALDHDGAGWIIFPILGLATAVTAWRAGGTSPQNMRAFVPLIIGVLAILVFLGWVIADA
;
A
#
# COMPACT_ATOMS: atom_id res chain seq x y z
N MET A 1 16.15 4.59 29.70
CA MET A 1 16.84 5.00 28.46
C MET A 1 16.45 4.02 27.35
N THR A 2 15.34 4.26 26.65
CA THR A 2 14.86 3.36 25.56
C THR A 2 14.04 4.08 24.48
N SER A 3 14.00 5.42 24.49
CA SER A 3 13.11 6.20 23.60
C SER A 3 13.64 6.41 22.17
N THR A 4 14.95 6.38 21.94
CA THR A 4 15.53 6.73 20.64
C THR A 4 15.33 5.65 19.57
N GLY A 5 15.30 4.37 19.97
CA GLY A 5 15.17 3.24 19.05
C GLY A 5 13.77 3.08 18.45
N GLU A 6 12.72 3.40 19.21
CA GLU A 6 11.33 3.31 18.75
C GLU A 6 11.01 4.41 17.73
N ALA A 7 11.34 5.67 18.03
CA ALA A 7 11.14 6.79 17.11
C ALA A 7 11.85 6.61 15.76
N THR A 8 13.04 5.98 15.77
CA THR A 8 13.80 5.69 14.55
C THR A 8 13.15 4.59 13.71
N ARG A 9 12.61 3.53 14.34
CA ARG A 9 11.88 2.45 13.63
C ARG A 9 10.58 2.95 13.02
N ASP A 10 9.85 3.83 13.70
CA ASP A 10 8.59 4.38 13.19
C ASP A 10 8.81 5.27 11.97
N THR A 11 9.89 6.05 11.97
CA THR A 11 10.29 6.87 10.81
C THR A 11 10.66 5.99 9.61
N SER A 12 11.47 4.95 9.82
CA SER A 12 11.85 4.01 8.76
C SER A 12 10.64 3.27 8.17
N ARG A 13 9.71 2.77 9.01
CA ARG A 13 8.48 2.11 8.55
C ARG A 13 7.58 3.04 7.76
N THR A 14 7.45 4.30 8.20
CA THR A 14 6.68 5.31 7.48
C THR A 14 7.25 5.57 6.09
N GLN A 15 8.58 5.70 5.97
CA GLN A 15 9.25 5.87 4.68
C GLN A 15 9.06 4.65 3.77
N THR A 16 9.19 3.43 4.30
CA THR A 16 8.91 2.20 3.55
C THR A 16 7.46 2.14 3.08
N ALA A 17 6.50 2.55 3.90
CA ALA A 17 5.08 2.61 3.52
C ALA A 17 4.87 3.57 2.34
N VAL A 18 5.52 4.74 2.35
CA VAL A 18 5.44 5.72 1.26
C VAL A 18 6.05 5.16 -0.03
N VAL A 19 7.20 4.50 0.05
CA VAL A 19 7.84 3.88 -1.12
C VAL A 19 6.97 2.76 -1.69
N LEU A 20 6.40 1.92 -0.83
CA LEU A 20 5.46 0.87 -1.23
C LEU A 20 4.21 1.46 -1.89
N ALA A 21 3.65 2.54 -1.34
CA ALA A 21 2.51 3.22 -1.94
C ALA A 21 2.82 3.77 -3.33
N ALA A 22 3.99 4.39 -3.51
CA ALA A 22 4.43 4.83 -4.83
C ALA A 22 4.57 3.66 -5.80
N ALA A 23 5.14 2.54 -5.36
CA ALA A 23 5.23 1.32 -6.16
C ALA A 23 3.84 0.75 -6.52
N THR A 24 2.90 0.69 -5.57
CA THR A 24 1.51 0.26 -5.82
C THR A 24 0.84 1.12 -6.89
N VAL A 25 0.97 2.45 -6.80
CA VAL A 25 0.40 3.38 -7.80
C VAL A 25 1.06 3.20 -9.16
N LEU A 26 2.39 3.08 -9.22
CA LEU A 26 3.10 2.84 -10.48
C LEU A 26 2.70 1.51 -11.11
N SER A 27 2.58 0.45 -10.32
CA SER A 27 2.10 -0.85 -10.81
C SER A 27 0.67 -0.75 -11.34
N PHE A 28 -0.21 0.01 -10.67
CA PHE A 28 -1.56 0.25 -11.19
C PHE A 28 -1.54 0.94 -12.55
N VAL A 29 -0.73 1.99 -12.71
CA VAL A 29 -0.62 2.72 -13.98
C VAL A 29 -0.09 1.82 -15.10
N VAL A 30 0.92 0.99 -14.81
CA VAL A 30 1.48 0.04 -15.78
C VAL A 30 0.44 -1.01 -16.17
N LEU A 31 -0.27 -1.58 -15.20
CA LEU A 31 -1.31 -2.58 -15.43
C LEU A 31 -2.57 -2.01 -16.10
N ALA A 32 -2.85 -0.73 -15.90
CA ALA A 32 -3.92 -0.03 -16.62
C ALA A 32 -3.53 0.25 -18.08
N ALA A 33 -2.23 0.41 -18.37
CA ALA A 33 -1.71 0.65 -19.71
C ALA A 33 -1.49 -0.64 -20.53
N LEU A 34 -1.26 -1.77 -19.85
CA LEU A 34 -1.20 -3.10 -20.46
C LEU A 34 -2.61 -3.70 -20.46
N ASP A 35 -3.01 -4.30 -21.57
CA ASP A 35 -4.31 -4.96 -21.70
C ASP A 35 -4.52 -5.97 -20.55
N HIS A 36 -5.71 -6.01 -19.98
CA HIS A 36 -5.96 -6.55 -18.64
C HIS A 36 -5.92 -8.09 -18.54
N ASP A 37 -5.58 -8.78 -19.64
CA ASP A 37 -5.75 -10.22 -19.81
C ASP A 37 -4.57 -11.09 -19.28
N GLY A 38 -3.66 -10.52 -18.48
CA GLY A 38 -2.42 -11.19 -18.06
C GLY A 38 -2.32 -11.48 -16.56
N ALA A 39 -1.62 -12.58 -16.21
CA ALA A 39 -1.26 -12.95 -14.83
C ALA A 39 -0.53 -11.85 -14.03
N GLY A 40 -0.03 -10.80 -14.70
CA GLY A 40 0.52 -9.61 -14.07
C GLY A 40 -0.47 -8.85 -13.18
N TRP A 41 -1.78 -9.03 -13.38
CA TRP A 41 -2.82 -8.36 -12.59
C TRP A 41 -2.82 -8.75 -11.10
N ILE A 42 -2.26 -9.92 -10.75
CA ILE A 42 -2.08 -10.39 -9.36
C ILE A 42 -0.99 -9.58 -8.61
N ILE A 43 -0.07 -8.93 -9.31
CA ILE A 43 0.99 -8.13 -8.67
C ILE A 43 0.40 -6.92 -7.95
N PHE A 44 -0.66 -6.34 -8.50
CA PHE A 44 -1.32 -5.16 -7.95
C PHE A 44 -1.94 -5.37 -6.55
N PRO A 45 -2.81 -6.36 -6.31
CA PRO A 45 -3.37 -6.60 -4.97
C PRO A 45 -2.31 -7.01 -3.95
N ILE A 46 -1.27 -7.74 -4.37
CA ILE A 46 -0.16 -8.12 -3.47
C ILE A 46 0.61 -6.88 -3.01
N LEU A 47 0.95 -5.98 -3.93
CA LEU A 47 1.59 -4.71 -3.59
C LEU A 47 0.67 -3.82 -2.75
N GLY A 48 -0.62 -3.75 -3.09
CA GLY A 48 -1.62 -3.04 -2.30
C GLY A 48 -1.67 -3.54 -0.85
N LEU A 49 -1.68 -4.85 -0.66
CA LEU A 49 -1.66 -5.47 0.67
C LEU A 49 -0.36 -5.18 1.43
N ALA A 50 0.80 -5.30 0.78
CA ALA A 50 2.09 -4.99 1.39
C ALA A 50 2.15 -3.52 1.83
N THR A 51 1.64 -2.60 1.01
CA THR A 51 1.51 -1.17 1.34
C THR A 51 0.62 -0.95 2.56
N ALA A 52 -0.60 -1.51 2.55
CA ALA A 52 -1.55 -1.36 3.66
C ALA A 52 -0.99 -1.89 4.97
N VAL A 53 -0.39 -3.09 4.97
CA VAL A 53 0.19 -3.72 6.16
C VAL A 53 1.36 -2.90 6.70
N THR A 54 2.26 -2.44 5.82
CA THR A 54 3.42 -1.63 6.24
C THR A 54 2.98 -0.28 6.81
N ALA A 55 2.00 0.36 6.16
CA ALA A 55 1.42 1.63 6.60
C ALA A 55 0.69 1.51 7.95
N TRP A 56 -0.06 0.43 8.16
CA TRP A 56 -0.70 0.16 9.44
C TRP A 56 0.34 -0.05 10.54
N ARG A 57 1.38 -0.84 10.29
CA ARG A 57 2.50 -1.05 11.23
C ARG A 57 3.32 0.20 11.51
N ALA A 58 3.27 1.20 10.65
CA ALA A 58 3.85 2.52 10.88
C ALA A 58 2.95 3.44 11.71
N GLY A 59 1.74 3.00 12.08
CA GLY A 59 0.79 3.81 12.84
C GLY A 59 -0.10 4.69 11.96
N GLY A 60 -0.33 4.33 10.70
CA GLY A 60 -1.18 5.09 9.78
C GLY A 60 -2.62 5.32 10.25
N THR A 61 -3.12 4.55 11.22
CA THR A 61 -4.44 4.76 11.84
C THR A 61 -4.42 5.74 13.02
N SER A 62 -3.24 6.19 13.46
CA SER A 62 -3.09 7.17 14.54
C SER A 62 -3.17 8.60 13.98
N PRO A 63 -3.90 9.52 14.64
CA PRO A 63 -3.94 10.94 14.27
C PRO A 63 -2.54 11.59 14.26
N GLN A 64 -1.59 11.01 14.99
CA GLN A 64 -0.23 11.53 15.13
C GLN A 64 0.66 11.18 13.94
N ASN A 65 0.30 10.20 13.11
CA ASN A 65 1.09 9.79 11.94
C ASN A 65 0.29 9.84 10.64
N MET A 66 -0.19 11.05 10.29
CA MET A 66 -0.87 11.33 9.02
C MET A 66 -0.04 10.95 7.78
N ARG A 67 1.30 10.88 7.90
CA ARG A 67 2.17 10.50 6.78
C ARG A 67 2.03 9.02 6.40
N ALA A 68 1.78 8.14 7.37
CA ALA A 68 1.51 6.73 7.11
C ALA A 68 0.03 6.46 6.74
N PHE A 69 -0.86 7.42 6.96
CA PHE A 69 -2.29 7.30 6.61
C PHE A 69 -2.53 7.25 5.10
N VAL A 70 -1.83 8.09 4.31
CA VAL A 70 -1.98 8.11 2.85
C VAL A 70 -1.59 6.77 2.21
N PRO A 71 -0.42 6.18 2.51
CA PRO A 71 -0.09 4.82 2.09
C PRO A 71 -1.13 3.77 2.47
N LEU A 72 -1.70 3.87 3.68
CA LEU A 72 -2.72 2.93 4.14
C LEU A 72 -3.96 2.97 3.23
N ILE A 73 -4.45 4.16 2.90
CA ILE A 73 -5.57 4.35 1.98
C ILE A 73 -5.25 3.75 0.61
N ILE A 74 -4.07 4.07 0.06
CA ILE A 74 -3.63 3.57 -1.25
C ILE A 74 -3.63 2.04 -1.28
N GLY A 75 -3.08 1.39 -0.25
CA GLY A 75 -3.05 -0.06 -0.15
C GLY A 75 -4.45 -0.69 -0.08
N VAL A 76 -5.36 -0.10 0.70
CA VAL A 76 -6.75 -0.58 0.80
C VAL A 76 -7.50 -0.39 -0.51
N LEU A 77 -7.38 0.78 -1.15
CA LEU A 77 -8.03 1.04 -2.44
C LEU A 77 -7.56 0.08 -3.52
N ALA A 78 -6.27 -0.27 -3.55
CA ALA A 78 -5.74 -1.25 -4.49
C ALA A 78 -6.42 -2.63 -4.35
N ILE A 79 -6.62 -3.08 -3.10
CA ILE A 79 -7.32 -4.34 -2.83
C ILE A 79 -8.79 -4.24 -3.24
N LEU A 80 -9.47 -3.12 -2.94
CA LEU A 80 -10.88 -2.94 -3.28
C LEU A 80 -11.12 -2.87 -4.79
N VAL A 81 -10.23 -2.20 -5.55
CA VAL A 81 -10.27 -2.17 -7.01
C VAL A 81 -10.10 -3.58 -7.57
N PHE A 82 -9.14 -4.33 -7.04
CA PHE A 82 -8.94 -5.71 -7.44
C PHE A 82 -10.18 -6.58 -7.17
N LEU A 83 -10.75 -6.47 -5.96
CA LEU A 83 -11.94 -7.23 -5.58
C LEU A 83 -13.16 -6.85 -6.45
N GLY A 84 -13.33 -5.56 -6.76
CA GLY A 84 -14.39 -5.08 -7.64
C GLY A 84 -14.28 -5.66 -9.06
N TRP A 85 -13.05 -5.77 -9.58
CA TRP A 85 -12.79 -6.44 -10.87
C TRP A 85 -13.14 -7.94 -10.80
N VAL A 86 -12.66 -8.66 -9.78
CA VAL A 86 -12.95 -10.10 -9.62
C VAL A 86 -14.47 -10.36 -9.53
N ILE A 87 -15.20 -9.51 -8.81
CA ILE A 87 -16.66 -9.65 -8.68
C ILE A 87 -17.37 -9.34 -10.00
N ALA A 88 -16.88 -8.37 -10.79
CA ALA A 88 -17.49 -8.02 -12.07
C ALA A 88 -17.26 -9.08 -13.16
N ASP A 89 -16.20 -9.88 -13.04
CA ASP A 89 -15.85 -10.96 -13.96
C ASP A 89 -16.49 -12.32 -13.59
N ALA A 90 -16.96 -12.48 -12.35
CA ALA A 90 -17.57 -13.71 -11.82
C ALA A 90 -19.07 -13.83 -12.12
#